data_AF-A0A7S0H783-F1
#
_entry.id   AF-A0A7S0H783-F1
#
_cell.length_a   1.000
_cell.length_b   1.000
_cell.length_c   1.000
_cell.angle_alpha   90.00
_cell.angle_beta   90.00
_cell.angle_gamma   90.00
#
_symmetry.space_group_name_H-M   'P 1'
#
loop_
_entity.id
_entity.type
_entity.pdbx_description
1 polymer ?
#
loop_
_entity_poly.entity_id
_entity_poly.type
_entity_poly.pdbx_seq_one_letter_code
_entity_poly.pdbx_strand_id
1 'polypeptide(L)'
;RVSGMSAEAKKKPTNGHETKGKKPTSGPCALPGCGEKATLQCPKCLKLRLPSTYFCNKQCFSKAWKQHNQIHKEQLAKLAFKPPPFAYTGDLRPHYVTPMRKVPSHIPKPDYAVSGIPVSETQNKRKVFLHTKNQIKGVREACRVGREVLDLAGQMVKPGVTTEEIDKAVHMWCIERNAYPSPLNYHGFPKSCCTSPNEVICHGIPDGRALVEGDIVNIDITVYKNGYHGDLNETFLVGEVDEESKRLVKTTYESLMLAIQACKPGAFIRDFGKIISKYCNKRKFSVVRSYRGHG
;
A
#
# COMPACT_ATOMS: atom_id res chain seq x y z
N ARG A 1 -65.96 10.67 -0.33
CA ARG A 1 -66.82 9.50 -0.02
C ARG A 1 -65.97 8.25 -0.17
N VAL A 2 -65.76 7.57 0.97
CA VAL A 2 -65.51 6.11 1.15
C VAL A 2 -64.15 5.63 0.59
N SER A 3 -63.05 5.64 1.35
CA SER A 3 -62.65 4.84 2.54
C SER A 3 -61.87 3.58 2.17
N GLY A 4 -60.68 3.43 2.75
CA GLY A 4 -59.84 2.24 2.64
C GLY A 4 -58.55 2.41 3.44
N MET A 5 -58.69 2.58 4.76
CA MET A 5 -57.58 2.55 5.71
C MET A 5 -57.06 1.12 5.85
N SER A 6 -55.76 0.92 5.68
CA SER A 6 -55.04 -0.26 6.15
C SER A 6 -53.82 0.24 6.90
N ALA A 7 -53.84 0.02 8.21
CA ALA A 7 -52.78 0.39 9.14
C ALA A 7 -51.66 -0.66 9.07
N GLU A 8 -50.49 -0.29 8.56
CA GLU A 8 -49.27 -1.06 8.75
C GLU A 8 -48.52 -0.55 9.97
N ALA A 9 -48.29 -1.48 10.90
CA ALA A 9 -47.69 -1.25 12.19
C ALA A 9 -46.24 -0.76 12.06
N LYS A 10 -45.95 0.37 12.74
CA LYS A 10 -44.59 0.85 13.00
C LYS A 10 -43.79 -0.20 13.78
N LYS A 11 -42.97 -1.00 13.09
CA LYS A 11 -41.92 -1.80 13.72
C LYS A 11 -40.80 -0.85 14.18
N LYS A 12 -40.60 -0.76 15.49
CA LYS A 12 -39.42 -0.17 16.12
C LYS A 12 -38.15 -0.83 15.54
N PRO A 13 -37.06 -0.08 15.26
CA PRO A 13 -35.80 -0.70 14.92
C PRO A 13 -35.29 -1.42 16.17
N THR A 14 -35.32 -2.74 16.14
CA THR A 14 -34.67 -3.58 17.15
C THR A 14 -33.16 -3.37 17.02
N ASN A 15 -32.54 -2.88 18.09
CA ASN A 15 -31.10 -2.79 18.27
C ASN A 15 -30.42 -4.03 17.70
N GLY A 16 -29.61 -3.84 16.66
CA GLY A 16 -28.76 -4.86 16.09
C GLY A 16 -27.89 -5.45 17.19
N HIS A 17 -28.07 -6.74 17.43
CA HIS A 17 -27.19 -7.54 18.25
C HIS A 17 -25.75 -7.36 17.77
N GLU A 18 -24.91 -6.74 18.59
CA GLU A 18 -23.48 -7.06 18.60
C GLU A 18 -23.35 -8.57 18.80
N THR A 19 -23.11 -9.29 17.72
CA THR A 19 -22.56 -10.64 17.82
C THR A 19 -21.16 -10.49 18.40
N LYS A 20 -21.07 -10.52 19.73
CA LYS A 20 -19.82 -10.84 20.45
C LYS A 20 -19.39 -12.21 19.96
N GLY A 21 -18.60 -12.26 18.89
CA GLY A 21 -17.96 -13.48 18.43
C GLY A 21 -17.22 -14.09 19.62
N LYS A 22 -17.62 -15.29 20.04
CA LYS A 22 -16.92 -16.05 21.07
C LYS A 22 -15.45 -16.15 20.63
N LYS A 23 -14.54 -15.49 21.36
CA LYS A 23 -13.10 -15.64 21.12
C LYS A 23 -12.77 -17.14 21.25
N PRO A 24 -12.01 -17.74 20.33
CA PRO A 24 -11.66 -19.14 20.42
C PRO A 24 -10.99 -19.42 21.78
N THR A 25 -11.45 -20.44 22.50
CA THR A 25 -10.89 -20.81 23.81
C THR A 25 -9.64 -21.70 23.70
N SER A 26 -9.30 -22.08 22.47
CA SER A 26 -8.12 -22.87 22.11
C SER A 26 -7.69 -22.56 20.69
N GLY A 27 -6.41 -22.71 20.39
CA GLY A 27 -5.85 -22.60 19.05
C GLY A 27 -4.63 -23.52 18.87
N PRO A 28 -3.99 -23.55 17.69
CA PRO A 28 -2.73 -24.24 17.52
C PRO A 28 -1.62 -23.56 18.35
N CYS A 29 -0.67 -24.36 18.83
CA CYS A 29 0.51 -23.86 19.54
C CYS A 29 1.33 -22.95 18.62
N ALA A 30 1.66 -21.74 19.10
CA ALA A 30 2.41 -20.75 18.32
C ALA A 30 3.91 -21.03 18.20
N LEU A 31 4.43 -22.11 18.80
CA LEU A 31 5.81 -22.54 18.57
C LEU A 31 5.91 -23.20 17.18
N PRO A 32 6.78 -22.71 16.27
CA PRO A 32 6.99 -23.33 14.96
C PRO A 32 7.35 -24.81 15.11
N GLY A 33 6.65 -25.68 14.37
CA GLY A 33 6.87 -27.13 14.38
C GLY A 33 6.20 -27.91 15.52
N CYS A 34 5.47 -27.26 16.43
CA CYS A 34 4.75 -27.97 17.50
C CYS A 34 3.39 -28.53 17.03
N GLY A 35 2.52 -27.70 16.45
CA GLY A 35 1.22 -28.14 15.91
C GLY A 35 0.15 -28.54 16.94
N GLU A 36 0.52 -28.77 18.19
CA GLU A 36 -0.39 -29.23 19.26
C GLU A 36 -1.50 -28.25 19.58
N LYS A 37 -2.64 -28.79 20.06
CA LYS A 37 -3.75 -27.97 20.56
C LYS A 37 -3.33 -27.24 21.84
N ALA A 38 -3.58 -25.94 21.87
CA ALA A 38 -3.12 -25.05 22.93
C ALA A 38 -4.28 -24.25 23.54
N THR A 39 -4.26 -24.12 24.87
CA THR A 39 -5.25 -23.35 25.64
C THR A 39 -4.59 -22.23 26.46
N LEU A 40 -3.27 -22.26 26.69
CA LEU A 40 -2.58 -21.23 27.46
C LEU A 40 -2.38 -19.98 26.60
N GLN A 41 -3.19 -18.96 26.85
CA GLN A 41 -3.13 -17.69 26.14
C GLN A 41 -2.06 -16.76 26.71
N CYS A 42 -1.37 -16.00 25.85
CA CYS A 42 -0.44 -14.97 26.32
C CYS A 42 -1.19 -13.81 27.02
N PRO A 43 -0.91 -13.52 28.31
CA PRO A 43 -1.58 -12.44 29.03
C PRO A 43 -1.19 -11.04 28.51
N LYS A 44 0.02 -10.90 27.96
CA LYS A 44 0.49 -9.61 27.40
C LYS A 44 -0.21 -9.29 26.08
N CYS A 45 -0.52 -10.29 25.24
CA CYS A 45 -1.36 -10.10 24.06
C CYS A 45 -2.74 -9.55 24.43
N LEU A 46 -3.38 -10.13 25.46
CA LEU A 46 -4.67 -9.64 25.97
C LEU A 46 -4.59 -8.18 26.42
N LYS A 47 -3.60 -7.84 27.25
CA LYS A 47 -3.40 -6.47 27.75
C LYS A 47 -3.16 -5.46 26.62
N LEU A 48 -2.42 -5.87 25.59
CA LEU A 48 -2.10 -5.02 24.43
C LEU A 48 -3.18 -5.06 23.33
N ARG A 49 -4.32 -5.73 23.57
CA ARG A 49 -5.42 -5.91 22.62
C ARG A 49 -4.99 -6.52 21.28
N LEU A 50 -3.97 -7.37 21.31
CA LEU A 50 -3.49 -8.11 20.14
C LEU A 50 -4.33 -9.38 19.91
N PRO A 51 -4.31 -9.96 18.69
CA PRO A 51 -4.85 -11.28 18.43
C PRO A 51 -4.34 -12.31 19.43
N SER A 52 -5.24 -13.20 19.84
CA SER A 52 -4.94 -14.17 20.89
C SER A 52 -3.97 -15.23 20.39
N THR A 53 -2.81 -15.33 21.05
CA THR A 53 -1.79 -16.33 20.75
C THR A 53 -1.75 -17.39 21.86
N TYR A 54 -1.74 -18.67 21.49
CA TYR A 54 -1.85 -19.81 22.41
C TYR A 54 -0.58 -20.67 22.41
N PHE A 55 -0.29 -21.29 23.54
CA PHE A 55 0.82 -22.21 23.75
C PHE A 55 0.33 -23.48 24.48
N CYS A 56 0.83 -24.66 24.12
CA CYS A 56 0.37 -25.90 24.73
C CYS A 56 0.91 -26.09 26.16
N ASN A 57 2.11 -25.54 26.44
CA ASN A 57 2.74 -25.60 27.76
C ASN A 57 3.76 -24.45 27.96
N LYS A 58 4.27 -24.32 29.20
CA LYS A 58 5.27 -23.30 29.57
C LYS A 58 6.59 -23.43 28.79
N GLN A 59 7.00 -24.65 28.42
CA GLN A 59 8.23 -24.85 27.64
C GLN A 59 8.08 -24.28 26.23
N CYS A 60 6.96 -24.53 25.56
CA CYS A 60 6.70 -23.97 24.23
C CYS A 60 6.60 -22.45 24.27
N PHE A 61 5.97 -21.89 25.30
CA PHE A 61 5.96 -20.45 25.53
C PHE A 61 7.38 -19.88 25.67
N SER A 62 8.21 -20.48 26.53
CA SER A 62 9.59 -20.02 26.75
C SER A 62 10.44 -20.09 25.47
N LYS A 63 10.37 -21.21 24.73
CA LYS A 63 11.08 -21.39 23.46
C LYS A 63 10.64 -20.37 22.39
N ALA A 64 9.33 -20.09 22.31
CA ALA A 64 8.79 -19.14 21.36
C ALA A 64 8.97 -17.67 21.78
N TRP A 65 9.28 -17.40 23.06
CA TRP A 65 9.23 -16.06 23.64
C TRP A 65 10.09 -15.03 22.90
N LYS A 66 11.30 -15.42 22.44
CA LYS A 66 12.18 -14.49 21.72
C LYS A 66 11.53 -13.93 20.45
N GLN A 67 10.84 -14.78 19.69
CA GLN A 67 10.12 -14.37 18.48
C GLN A 67 8.78 -13.72 18.82
N HIS A 68 8.01 -14.33 19.74
CA HIS A 68 6.69 -13.84 20.13
C HIS A 68 6.74 -12.48 20.83
N ASN A 69 7.75 -12.17 21.64
CA ASN A 69 7.84 -10.85 22.27
C ASN A 69 8.09 -9.71 21.27
N GLN A 70 8.47 -10.01 20.03
CA GLN A 70 8.63 -8.99 18.99
C GLN A 70 7.30 -8.30 18.65
N ILE A 71 6.19 -9.06 18.58
CA ILE A 71 4.86 -8.47 18.32
C ILE A 71 4.43 -7.54 19.46
N HIS A 72 4.84 -7.83 20.70
CA HIS A 72 4.59 -6.95 21.83
C HIS A 72 5.40 -5.67 21.77
N LYS A 73 6.69 -5.77 21.41
CA LYS A 73 7.57 -4.59 21.27
C LYS A 73 7.06 -3.66 20.19
N GLU A 74 6.66 -4.22 19.05
CA GLU A 74 6.08 -3.46 17.94
C GLU A 74 4.78 -2.76 18.36
N GLN A 75 3.87 -3.48 19.04
CA GLN A 75 2.62 -2.87 19.51
C GLN A 75 2.84 -1.75 20.52
N LEU A 76 3.81 -1.92 21.43
CA LEU A 76 4.20 -0.87 22.36
C LEU A 76 4.79 0.34 21.63
N ALA A 77 5.62 0.12 20.60
CA ALA A 77 6.17 1.19 19.79
C ALA A 77 5.07 1.94 19.01
N LYS A 78 4.07 1.22 18.47
CA LYS A 78 2.89 1.82 17.83
C LYS A 78 2.10 2.71 18.79
N LEU A 79 1.83 2.22 20.00
CA LEU A 79 1.11 2.98 21.04
C LEU A 79 1.89 4.17 21.58
N ALA A 80 3.23 4.09 21.58
CA ALA A 80 4.11 5.15 22.04
C ALA A 80 4.41 6.21 20.97
N PHE A 81 4.20 5.90 19.69
CA PHE A 81 4.51 6.80 18.59
C PHE A 81 3.66 8.06 18.68
N LYS A 82 4.32 9.21 18.55
CA LYS A 82 3.69 10.51 18.42
C LYS A 82 4.18 11.16 17.13
N PRO A 83 3.29 11.68 16.28
CA PRO A 83 3.70 12.45 15.11
C PRO A 83 4.67 13.57 15.52
N PRO A 84 5.72 13.84 14.72
CA PRO A 84 6.64 14.92 15.02
C PRO A 84 5.90 16.27 15.04
N PRO A 85 6.34 17.22 15.89
CA PRO A 85 5.76 18.57 15.95
C PRO A 85 6.14 19.33 14.68
N PHE A 86 5.28 19.23 13.67
CA PHE A 86 5.41 19.89 12.38
C PHE A 86 4.09 20.59 12.02
N ALA A 87 4.15 21.67 11.24
CA ALA A 87 2.97 22.36 10.75
C ALA A 87 2.40 21.63 9.54
N TYR A 88 1.56 20.63 9.78
CA TYR A 88 0.89 19.86 8.73
C TYR A 88 -0.10 20.74 7.94
N THR A 89 -0.18 20.50 6.64
CA THR A 89 -1.02 21.29 5.71
C THR A 89 -2.49 20.85 5.67
N GLY A 90 -2.79 19.67 6.20
CA GLY A 90 -4.13 19.10 6.26
C GLY A 90 -4.31 18.23 7.51
N ASP A 91 -5.28 17.32 7.48
CA ASP A 91 -5.67 16.49 8.62
C ASP A 91 -4.83 15.22 8.76
N LEU A 92 -4.16 14.77 7.69
CA LEU A 92 -3.29 13.60 7.73
C LEU A 92 -2.10 13.79 8.67
N ARG A 93 -1.78 12.74 9.42
CA ARG A 93 -0.60 12.64 10.27
C ARG A 93 0.13 11.33 9.96
N PRO A 94 1.47 11.29 10.04
CA PRO A 94 2.20 10.04 9.97
C PRO A 94 1.85 9.18 11.19
N HIS A 95 1.88 7.86 11.00
CA HIS A 95 1.78 6.86 12.04
C HIS A 95 3.11 6.09 12.16
N TYR A 96 3.17 5.16 13.12
CA TYR A 96 4.33 4.31 13.30
C TYR A 96 4.62 3.48 12.03
N VAL A 97 5.86 3.55 11.57
CA VAL A 97 6.40 2.79 10.43
C VAL A 97 7.11 1.55 10.95
N THR A 98 6.74 0.36 10.47
CA THR A 98 7.42 -0.87 10.92
C THR A 98 8.84 -0.97 10.32
N PRO A 99 9.76 -1.75 10.93
CA PRO A 99 11.09 -1.96 10.37
C PRO A 99 11.09 -2.48 8.94
N MET A 100 12.11 -2.10 8.17
CA MET A 100 12.28 -2.50 6.77
C MET A 100 12.25 -4.02 6.61
N ARG A 101 11.49 -4.51 5.62
CA ARG A 101 11.31 -5.94 5.35
C ARG A 101 12.52 -6.52 4.62
N LYS A 102 12.88 -7.76 4.94
CA LYS A 102 13.99 -8.46 4.30
C LYS A 102 13.54 -9.11 3.00
N VAL A 103 14.36 -8.97 1.96
CA VAL A 103 14.21 -9.69 0.70
C VAL A 103 15.06 -10.96 0.72
N PRO A 104 14.53 -12.14 0.32
CA PRO A 104 15.32 -13.36 0.21
C PRO A 104 16.56 -13.22 -0.68
N SER A 105 17.61 -13.99 -0.39
CA SER A 105 18.89 -13.92 -1.10
C SER A 105 18.77 -14.26 -2.60
N HIS A 106 17.91 -15.22 -2.95
CA HIS A 106 17.70 -15.69 -4.33
C HIS A 106 17.05 -14.66 -5.26
N ILE A 107 16.39 -13.62 -4.73
CA ILE A 107 15.76 -12.57 -5.53
C ILE A 107 16.86 -11.67 -6.10
N PRO A 108 16.93 -11.46 -7.43
CA PRO A 108 17.84 -10.49 -8.04
C PRO A 108 17.59 -9.08 -7.51
N LYS A 109 18.66 -8.34 -7.22
CA LYS A 109 18.59 -7.02 -6.57
C LYS A 109 19.15 -5.93 -7.50
N PRO A 110 18.58 -4.72 -7.48
CA PRO A 110 19.23 -3.56 -8.09
C PRO A 110 20.48 -3.16 -7.29
N ASP A 111 21.33 -2.32 -7.89
CA ASP A 111 22.62 -1.89 -7.32
C ASP A 111 22.48 -1.14 -5.98
N TYR A 112 21.36 -0.44 -5.78
CA TYR A 112 21.05 0.31 -4.57
C TYR A 112 20.44 -0.52 -3.44
N ALA A 113 20.09 -1.79 -3.64
CA ALA A 113 19.30 -2.55 -2.67
C ALA A 113 19.94 -2.63 -1.27
N VAL A 114 21.27 -2.59 -1.20
CA VAL A 114 22.03 -2.64 0.06
C VAL A 114 22.43 -1.24 0.53
N SER A 115 23.03 -0.44 -0.34
CA SER A 115 23.60 0.88 0.00
C SER A 115 22.56 2.00 0.07
N GLY A 116 21.41 1.81 -0.58
CA GLY A 116 20.42 2.84 -0.88
C GLY A 116 20.86 3.89 -1.90
N ILE A 117 21.99 3.66 -2.58
CA ILE A 117 22.56 4.61 -3.54
C ILE A 117 22.49 4.02 -4.95
N PRO A 118 21.68 4.58 -5.87
CA PRO A 118 21.59 4.12 -7.26
C PRO A 118 22.78 4.62 -8.06
N VAL A 119 23.89 3.87 -7.99
CA VAL A 119 25.17 4.25 -8.60
C VAL A 119 25.04 4.33 -10.12
N SER A 120 24.36 3.36 -10.74
CA SER A 120 24.12 3.32 -12.19
C SER A 120 23.33 4.54 -12.69
N GLU A 121 22.35 5.01 -11.93
CA GLU A 121 21.60 6.23 -12.25
C GLU A 121 22.48 7.49 -12.12
N THR A 122 23.29 7.56 -11.06
CA THR A 122 24.18 8.71 -10.81
C THR A 122 25.24 8.87 -11.90
N GLN A 123 25.69 7.74 -12.48
CA GLN A 123 26.66 7.72 -13.58
C GLN A 123 26.02 7.98 -14.96
N ASN A 124 24.69 7.96 -15.05
CA ASN A 124 23.99 8.09 -16.33
C ASN A 124 24.11 9.52 -16.89
N LYS A 125 24.66 9.64 -18.09
CA LYS A 125 24.87 10.91 -18.82
C LYS A 125 23.58 11.43 -19.52
N ARG A 126 22.39 11.19 -18.96
CA ARG A 126 21.08 11.63 -19.47
C ARG A 126 20.79 11.19 -20.92
N LYS A 127 21.26 10.00 -21.32
CA LYS A 127 20.95 9.45 -22.65
C LYS A 127 19.61 8.70 -22.60
N VAL A 128 18.76 8.94 -23.60
CA VAL A 128 17.57 8.11 -23.83
C VAL A 128 18.02 6.80 -24.48
N PHE A 129 17.69 5.67 -23.87
CA PHE A 129 18.11 4.36 -24.36
C PHE A 129 17.16 3.83 -25.44
N LEU A 130 17.74 3.46 -26.59
CA LEU A 130 17.04 2.67 -27.61
C LEU A 130 17.16 1.20 -27.24
N HIS A 131 16.09 0.66 -26.67
CA HIS A 131 16.06 -0.73 -26.23
C HIS A 131 16.08 -1.72 -27.41
N THR A 132 16.86 -2.77 -27.29
CA THR A 132 16.83 -3.94 -28.18
C THR A 132 15.55 -4.75 -27.99
N LYS A 133 15.23 -5.65 -28.93
CA LYS A 133 14.06 -6.54 -28.83
C LYS A 133 14.05 -7.37 -27.53
N ASN A 134 15.22 -7.80 -27.05
CA ASN A 134 15.32 -8.59 -25.81
C ASN A 134 15.10 -7.72 -24.57
N GLN A 135 15.65 -6.50 -24.55
CA GLN A 135 15.39 -5.55 -23.46
C GLN A 135 13.91 -5.16 -23.39
N ILE A 136 13.24 -4.95 -24.54
CA ILE A 136 11.80 -4.70 -24.59
C ILE A 136 11.00 -5.86 -23.98
N LYS A 137 11.40 -7.12 -24.21
CA LYS A 137 10.76 -8.28 -23.56
C LYS A 137 10.94 -8.25 -22.04
N GLY A 138 12.12 -7.90 -21.55
CA GLY A 138 12.39 -7.76 -20.11
C GLY A 138 11.54 -6.67 -19.46
N VAL A 139 11.46 -5.50 -20.07
CA VAL A 139 10.59 -4.41 -19.59
C VAL A 139 9.12 -4.84 -19.59
N ARG A 140 8.63 -5.51 -20.64
CA ARG A 140 7.25 -6.04 -20.69
C ARG A 140 6.97 -7.03 -19.57
N GLU A 141 7.91 -7.91 -19.24
CA GLU A 141 7.78 -8.85 -18.14
C GLU A 141 7.68 -8.11 -16.79
N ALA A 142 8.58 -7.14 -16.54
CA ALA A 142 8.56 -6.33 -15.33
C ALA A 142 7.24 -5.54 -15.19
N CYS A 143 6.78 -4.89 -16.25
CA CYS A 143 5.51 -4.15 -16.25
C CYS A 143 4.29 -5.06 -16.00
N ARG A 144 4.26 -6.28 -16.58
CA ARG A 144 3.19 -7.25 -16.30
C ARG A 144 3.17 -7.64 -14.83
N VAL A 145 4.34 -7.94 -14.25
CA VAL A 145 4.46 -8.25 -12.81
C VAL A 145 4.00 -7.08 -11.96
N GLY A 146 4.38 -5.85 -12.31
CA GLY A 146 3.90 -4.64 -11.63
C GLY A 146 2.38 -4.52 -11.65
N ARG A 147 1.75 -4.70 -12.82
CA ARG A 147 0.28 -4.70 -12.96
C ARG A 147 -0.39 -5.73 -12.08
N GLU A 148 0.09 -6.98 -12.08
CA GLU A 148 -0.48 -8.03 -11.22
C GLU A 148 -0.41 -7.68 -9.73
N VAL A 149 0.68 -7.05 -9.29
CA VAL A 149 0.84 -6.60 -7.90
C VAL A 149 -0.09 -5.43 -7.58
N LEU A 150 -0.22 -4.46 -8.48
CA LEU A 150 -1.14 -3.32 -8.30
C LEU A 150 -2.61 -3.79 -8.24
N ASP A 151 -3.01 -4.72 -9.10
CA ASP A 151 -4.38 -5.23 -9.12
C ASP A 151 -4.74 -5.93 -7.80
N LEU A 152 -3.80 -6.67 -7.22
CA LEU A 152 -3.96 -7.30 -5.90
C LEU A 152 -3.97 -6.26 -4.77
N ALA A 153 -3.13 -5.22 -4.86
CA ALA A 153 -3.10 -4.14 -3.88
C ALA A 153 -4.43 -3.35 -3.87
N GLY A 154 -4.99 -3.07 -5.05
CA GLY A 154 -6.29 -2.42 -5.20
C GLY A 154 -7.43 -3.19 -4.54
N GLN A 155 -7.41 -4.53 -4.59
CA GLN A 155 -8.43 -5.37 -3.93
C GLN A 155 -8.39 -5.29 -2.39
N MET A 156 -7.29 -4.82 -1.81
CA MET A 156 -7.18 -4.62 -0.37
C MET A 156 -7.78 -3.30 0.10
N VAL A 157 -8.04 -2.35 -0.80
CA VAL A 157 -8.48 -1.00 -0.46
C VAL A 157 -9.91 -1.04 0.08
N LYS A 158 -10.04 -0.82 1.39
CA LYS A 158 -11.32 -0.70 2.11
C LYS A 158 -11.09 -0.03 3.47
N PRO A 159 -12.14 0.52 4.10
CA PRO A 159 -12.03 1.10 5.43
C PRO A 159 -11.43 0.12 6.45
N GLY A 160 -10.57 0.64 7.32
CA GLY A 160 -9.93 -0.12 8.40
C GLY A 160 -8.63 -0.83 8.00
N VAL A 161 -8.34 -1.03 6.72
CA VAL A 161 -7.05 -1.58 6.27
C VAL A 161 -5.97 -0.50 6.38
N THR A 162 -4.82 -0.86 6.95
CA THR A 162 -3.68 0.06 7.05
C THR A 162 -2.83 0.06 5.79
N THR A 163 -2.17 1.18 5.50
CA THR A 163 -1.22 1.25 4.38
C THR A 163 -0.03 0.31 4.59
N GLU A 164 0.41 0.10 5.84
CA GLU A 164 1.40 -0.92 6.21
C GLU A 164 0.95 -2.36 5.86
N GLU A 165 -0.34 -2.70 5.99
CA GLU A 165 -0.86 -4.01 5.59
C GLU A 165 -0.81 -4.18 4.07
N ILE A 166 -1.14 -3.12 3.32
CA ILE A 166 -1.02 -3.11 1.85
C ILE A 166 0.45 -3.30 1.43
N ASP A 167 1.38 -2.53 2.00
CA ASP A 167 2.82 -2.67 1.73
C ASP A 167 3.33 -4.08 2.02
N LYS A 168 2.91 -4.65 3.15
CA LYS A 168 3.31 -6.02 3.51
C LYS A 168 2.87 -7.02 2.46
N ALA A 169 1.64 -6.91 1.95
CA ALA A 169 1.13 -7.81 0.92
C ALA A 169 1.86 -7.58 -0.42
N VAL A 170 2.03 -6.32 -0.83
CA VAL A 170 2.82 -5.94 -2.02
C VAL A 170 4.22 -6.51 -1.97
N HIS A 171 4.92 -6.38 -0.83
CA HIS A 171 6.24 -6.95 -0.62
C HIS A 171 6.22 -8.46 -0.91
N MET A 172 5.29 -9.20 -0.29
CA MET A 172 5.18 -10.65 -0.47
C MET A 172 4.89 -11.04 -1.92
N TRP A 173 3.96 -10.35 -2.59
CA TRP A 173 3.60 -10.62 -3.97
C TRP A 173 4.72 -10.34 -4.98
N CYS A 174 5.59 -9.35 -4.69
CA CYS A 174 6.83 -9.14 -5.43
C CYS A 174 7.77 -10.35 -5.28
N ILE A 175 8.00 -10.81 -4.04
CA ILE A 175 8.86 -11.97 -3.76
C ILE A 175 8.33 -13.23 -4.45
N GLU A 176 7.02 -13.52 -4.34
CA GLU A 176 6.38 -14.66 -4.99
C GLU A 176 6.56 -14.66 -6.51
N ARG A 177 6.65 -13.46 -7.12
CA ARG A 177 6.90 -13.28 -8.56
C ARG A 177 8.38 -13.23 -8.91
N ASN A 178 9.26 -13.59 -7.98
CA ASN A 178 10.72 -13.52 -8.13
C ASN A 178 11.17 -12.12 -8.58
N ALA A 179 10.61 -11.07 -7.95
CA ALA A 179 10.90 -9.67 -8.23
C ALA A 179 11.27 -8.93 -6.94
N TYR A 180 12.12 -7.93 -7.07
CA TYR A 180 12.46 -7.03 -5.97
C TYR A 180 11.51 -5.81 -5.99
N PRO A 181 10.92 -5.40 -4.86
CA PRO A 181 10.14 -4.17 -4.80
C PRO A 181 11.06 -2.95 -4.90
N SER A 182 11.10 -2.31 -6.06
CA SER A 182 12.11 -1.29 -6.40
C SER A 182 12.19 -0.11 -5.43
N PRO A 183 11.09 0.40 -4.82
CA PRO A 183 11.18 1.49 -3.85
C PRO A 183 11.98 1.12 -2.60
N LEU A 184 12.08 -0.18 -2.27
CA LEU A 184 12.71 -0.62 -1.03
C LEU A 184 14.19 -0.22 -1.02
N ASN A 185 14.57 0.54 0.00
CA ASN A 185 15.88 1.13 0.20
C ASN A 185 16.36 2.10 -0.90
N TYR A 186 15.57 2.42 -1.93
CA TYR A 186 15.93 3.43 -2.93
C TYR A 186 16.05 4.81 -2.26
N HIS A 187 17.24 5.41 -2.25
CA HIS A 187 17.56 6.59 -1.45
C HIS A 187 17.16 6.47 0.04
N GLY A 188 17.21 5.25 0.60
CA GLY A 188 16.83 4.98 1.98
C GLY A 188 15.32 4.90 2.23
N PHE A 189 14.48 4.85 1.19
CA PHE A 189 13.04 4.70 1.33
C PHE A 189 12.69 3.37 2.05
N PRO A 190 11.86 3.38 3.11
CA PRO A 190 11.80 2.26 4.05
C PRO A 190 10.83 1.13 3.66
N LYS A 191 10.07 1.29 2.57
CA LYS A 191 8.92 0.45 2.20
C LYS A 191 8.99 -0.04 0.75
N SER A 192 8.12 -0.97 0.42
CA SER A 192 8.11 -1.72 -0.84
C SER A 192 7.21 -1.08 -1.91
N CYS A 193 6.31 -0.19 -1.49
CA CYS A 193 5.51 0.67 -2.35
C CYS A 193 5.31 2.05 -1.69
N CYS A 194 4.72 2.97 -2.45
CA CYS A 194 4.19 4.21 -1.89
C CYS A 194 2.68 4.11 -1.73
N THR A 195 2.14 4.71 -0.67
CA THR A 195 0.69 4.86 -0.45
C THR A 195 0.40 6.31 -0.10
N SER A 196 -0.35 7.01 -0.95
CA SER A 196 -0.54 8.46 -0.86
C SER A 196 -2.03 8.79 -0.71
N PRO A 197 -2.54 8.85 0.55
CA PRO A 197 -3.92 9.22 0.81
C PRO A 197 -4.12 10.74 0.71
N ASN A 198 -5.29 11.16 0.21
CA ASN A 198 -5.81 12.53 0.21
C ASN A 198 -4.79 13.62 -0.20
N GLU A 199 -4.39 14.52 0.71
CA GLU A 199 -3.46 15.62 0.40
C GLU A 199 -2.00 15.18 0.14
N VAL A 200 -1.67 13.90 0.34
CA VAL A 200 -0.35 13.36 -0.03
C VAL A 200 -0.27 13.23 -1.54
N ILE A 201 0.57 14.06 -2.17
CA ILE A 201 0.73 14.09 -3.63
C ILE A 201 1.34 12.78 -4.17
N CYS A 202 2.47 12.37 -3.61
CA CYS A 202 3.20 11.15 -3.98
C CYS A 202 4.17 10.76 -2.86
N HIS A 203 4.76 9.57 -2.96
CA HIS A 203 5.79 9.06 -2.05
C HIS A 203 5.35 8.99 -0.58
N GLY A 204 4.06 8.84 -0.30
CA GLY A 204 3.61 8.54 1.06
C GLY A 204 4.19 7.22 1.54
N ILE A 205 4.77 7.22 2.74
CA ILE A 205 5.37 6.03 3.35
C ILE A 205 4.26 5.20 4.00
N PRO A 206 4.07 3.92 3.60
CA PRO A 206 3.18 3.01 4.30
C PRO A 206 3.43 2.95 5.81
N ASP A 207 2.37 3.12 6.60
CA ASP A 207 2.42 3.24 8.04
C ASP A 207 1.17 2.66 8.73
N GLY A 208 1.08 2.83 10.05
CA GLY A 208 -0.04 2.33 10.86
C GLY A 208 -1.38 3.05 10.68
N ARG A 209 -1.54 4.01 9.75
CA ARG A 209 -2.82 4.67 9.51
C ARG A 209 -3.78 3.71 8.81
N ALA A 210 -4.96 3.52 9.40
CA ALA A 210 -6.06 2.85 8.74
C ALA A 210 -6.72 3.78 7.71
N LEU A 211 -7.02 3.27 6.53
CA LEU A 211 -7.86 3.94 5.55
C LEU A 211 -9.26 4.16 6.12
N VAL A 212 -9.87 5.29 5.81
CA VAL A 212 -11.21 5.68 6.30
C VAL A 212 -12.16 5.79 5.12
N GLU A 213 -13.44 5.46 5.34
CA GLU A 213 -14.52 5.70 4.38
C GLU A 213 -14.45 7.14 3.85
N GLY A 214 -14.48 7.32 2.53
CA GLY A 214 -14.36 8.62 1.89
C GLY A 214 -12.94 9.04 1.51
N ASP A 215 -11.89 8.33 1.96
CA ASP A 215 -10.52 8.57 1.49
C ASP A 215 -10.40 8.25 -0.02
N ILE A 216 -9.48 8.96 -0.69
CA ILE A 216 -8.84 8.47 -1.91
C ILE A 216 -7.40 8.11 -1.60
N VAL A 217 -6.88 7.03 -2.19
CA VAL A 217 -5.50 6.58 -1.94
C VAL A 217 -4.84 6.14 -3.24
N ASN A 218 -3.72 6.78 -3.58
CA ASN A 218 -2.84 6.29 -4.63
C ASN A 218 -1.92 5.19 -4.10
N ILE A 219 -1.77 4.10 -4.86
CA ILE A 219 -0.78 3.05 -4.58
C ILE A 219 0.19 2.99 -5.75
N ASP A 220 1.47 3.19 -5.46
CA ASP A 220 2.54 3.23 -6.46
C ASP A 220 3.44 2.00 -6.38
N ILE A 221 3.50 1.26 -7.47
CA ILE A 221 4.16 -0.04 -7.57
C ILE A 221 5.26 0.03 -8.62
N THR A 222 6.48 -0.17 -8.17
CA THR A 222 7.62 -0.40 -9.04
C THR A 222 8.29 -1.72 -8.70
N VAL A 223 8.46 -2.61 -9.68
CA VAL A 223 9.09 -3.93 -9.49
C VAL A 223 10.36 -4.05 -10.31
N TYR A 224 11.40 -4.67 -9.76
CA TYR A 224 12.64 -5.00 -10.45
C TYR A 224 12.67 -6.49 -10.76
N LYS A 225 12.64 -6.81 -12.05
CA LYS A 225 12.57 -8.17 -12.57
C LYS A 225 13.62 -8.36 -13.66
N ASN A 226 14.52 -9.32 -13.46
CA ASN A 226 15.52 -9.73 -14.46
C ASN A 226 16.35 -8.57 -15.06
N GLY A 227 16.67 -7.54 -14.25
CA GLY A 227 17.44 -6.38 -14.72
C GLY A 227 16.62 -5.17 -15.17
N TYR A 228 15.28 -5.23 -15.11
CA TYR A 228 14.39 -4.18 -15.60
C TYR A 228 13.39 -3.74 -14.52
N HIS A 229 13.08 -2.45 -14.50
CA HIS A 229 12.01 -1.90 -13.67
C HIS A 229 10.71 -1.81 -14.46
N GLY A 230 9.59 -2.13 -13.80
CA GLY A 230 8.24 -1.88 -14.30
C GLY A 230 7.48 -1.05 -13.29
N ASP A 231 6.96 0.10 -13.73
CA ASP A 231 6.44 1.15 -12.86
C ASP A 231 5.03 1.59 -13.25
N LEU A 232 4.13 1.68 -12.28
CA LEU A 232 2.75 2.11 -12.46
C LEU A 232 2.07 2.43 -11.11
N ASN A 233 1.07 3.30 -11.15
CA ASN A 233 0.21 3.58 -10.01
C ASN A 233 -1.22 3.88 -10.44
N GLU A 234 -2.16 3.71 -9.51
CA GLU A 234 -3.56 4.09 -9.65
C GLU A 234 -4.08 4.68 -8.34
N THR A 235 -5.08 5.55 -8.43
CA THR A 235 -5.80 6.08 -7.27
C THR A 235 -7.10 5.34 -7.07
N PHE A 236 -7.27 4.75 -5.88
CA PHE A 236 -8.43 3.97 -5.48
C PHE A 236 -9.34 4.77 -4.55
N LEU A 237 -10.63 4.44 -4.57
CA LEU A 237 -11.65 5.02 -3.71
C LEU A 237 -11.84 4.11 -2.49
N VAL A 238 -11.86 4.67 -1.29
CA VAL A 238 -12.06 3.90 -0.06
C VAL A 238 -13.54 3.96 0.32
N GLY A 239 -14.29 2.92 -0.06
CA GLY A 239 -15.75 2.90 0.12
C GLY A 239 -16.43 3.95 -0.77
N GLU A 240 -17.48 4.58 -0.24
CA GLU A 240 -18.15 5.69 -0.90
C GLU A 240 -17.42 7.00 -0.64
N VAL A 241 -17.06 7.68 -1.74
CA VAL A 241 -16.35 8.96 -1.74
C VAL A 241 -17.26 10.07 -2.28
N ASP A 242 -16.92 11.32 -1.97
CA ASP A 242 -17.66 12.47 -2.49
C ASP A 242 -17.46 12.68 -4.01
N GLU A 243 -18.36 13.43 -4.63
CA GLU A 243 -18.35 13.68 -6.08
C GLU A 243 -17.14 14.50 -6.56
N GLU A 244 -16.58 15.37 -5.72
CA GLU A 244 -15.38 16.13 -6.07
C GLU A 244 -14.14 15.23 -6.12
N SER A 245 -14.00 14.31 -5.16
CA SER A 245 -12.97 13.28 -5.15
C SER A 245 -13.09 12.35 -6.37
N LYS A 246 -14.30 11.89 -6.72
CA LYS A 246 -14.53 11.11 -7.96
C LYS A 246 -14.13 11.90 -9.20
N ARG A 247 -14.51 13.19 -9.26
CA ARG A 247 -14.19 14.09 -10.36
C ARG A 247 -12.68 14.29 -10.51
N LEU A 248 -11.96 14.43 -9.39
CA LEU A 248 -10.51 14.54 -9.37
C LEU A 248 -9.86 13.27 -9.92
N VAL A 249 -10.17 12.10 -9.37
CA VAL A 249 -9.59 10.81 -9.79
C VAL A 249 -9.85 10.56 -11.28
N LYS A 250 -11.09 10.75 -11.74
CA LYS A 250 -11.46 10.58 -13.16
C LYS A 250 -10.73 11.56 -14.07
N THR A 251 -10.61 12.82 -13.66
CA THR A 251 -9.90 13.84 -14.45
C THR A 251 -8.42 13.51 -14.58
N THR A 252 -7.79 13.06 -13.50
CA THR A 252 -6.38 12.65 -13.51
C THR A 252 -6.16 11.49 -14.47
N TYR A 253 -6.99 10.44 -14.40
CA TYR A 253 -6.91 9.30 -15.32
C TYR A 253 -7.09 9.70 -16.78
N GLU A 254 -8.13 10.48 -17.09
CA GLU A 254 -8.40 10.93 -18.46
C GLU A 254 -7.25 11.80 -19.01
N SER A 255 -6.63 12.64 -18.17
CA SER A 255 -5.49 13.47 -18.56
C SER A 255 -4.25 12.63 -18.93
N LEU A 256 -3.99 11.55 -18.18
CA LEU A 256 -2.93 10.58 -18.46
C LEU A 256 -3.21 9.87 -19.79
N MET A 257 -4.42 9.38 -20.00
CA MET A 257 -4.79 8.65 -21.22
C MET A 257 -4.68 9.55 -22.47
N LEU A 258 -5.05 10.83 -22.38
CA LEU A 258 -4.87 11.79 -23.47
C LEU A 258 -3.39 12.02 -23.81
N ALA A 259 -2.51 12.08 -22.79
CA ALA A 259 -1.07 12.19 -23.02
C ALA A 259 -0.51 10.92 -23.68
N ILE A 260 -0.93 9.73 -23.22
CA ILE A 260 -0.53 8.44 -23.80
C ILE A 260 -0.92 8.35 -25.29
N GLN A 261 -2.13 8.80 -25.65
CA GLN A 261 -2.57 8.81 -27.05
C GLN A 261 -1.72 9.70 -27.96
N ALA A 262 -1.03 10.70 -27.41
CA ALA A 262 -0.13 11.57 -28.16
C ALA A 262 1.28 11.00 -28.34
N CYS A 263 1.63 9.91 -27.65
CA CYS A 263 2.95 9.29 -27.70
C CYS A 263 3.17 8.57 -29.05
N LYS A 264 4.11 9.08 -29.85
CA LYS A 264 4.55 8.48 -31.12
C LYS A 264 5.95 8.99 -31.52
N PRO A 265 6.66 8.30 -32.44
CA PRO A 265 7.91 8.83 -33.00
C PRO A 265 7.75 10.27 -33.52
N GLY A 266 8.70 11.14 -33.17
CA GLY A 266 8.68 12.56 -33.53
C GLY A 266 7.88 13.48 -32.60
N ALA A 267 7.11 12.94 -31.63
CA ALA A 267 6.47 13.76 -30.61
C ALA A 267 7.49 14.33 -29.61
N PHE A 268 7.32 15.57 -29.17
CA PHE A 268 8.16 16.17 -28.13
C PHE A 268 7.59 15.88 -26.74
N ILE A 269 8.42 15.37 -25.83
CA ILE A 269 8.04 15.07 -24.43
C ILE A 269 7.40 16.29 -23.72
N ARG A 270 7.89 17.51 -24.02
CA ARG A 270 7.36 18.76 -23.45
C ARG A 270 5.88 19.02 -23.76
N ASP A 271 5.34 18.43 -24.82
CA ASP A 271 3.97 18.67 -25.26
C ASP A 271 2.95 17.87 -24.43
N PHE A 272 3.35 16.76 -23.81
CA PHE A 272 2.48 15.97 -22.93
C PHE A 272 2.02 16.78 -21.71
N GLY A 273 2.92 17.57 -21.12
CA GLY A 273 2.58 18.49 -20.02
C GLY A 273 1.56 19.56 -20.42
N LYS A 274 1.58 20.02 -21.68
CA LYS A 274 0.58 20.97 -22.20
C LYS A 274 -0.79 20.31 -22.35
N ILE A 275 -0.84 19.07 -22.84
CA ILE A 275 -2.08 18.28 -22.97
C ILE A 275 -2.73 18.09 -21.61
N ILE A 276 -1.96 17.59 -20.64
CA ILE A 276 -2.41 17.34 -19.26
C ILE A 276 -2.90 18.65 -18.62
N SER A 277 -2.07 19.69 -18.62
CA SER A 277 -2.41 20.97 -17.98
C SER A 277 -3.66 21.60 -18.59
N LYS A 278 -3.81 21.59 -19.92
CA LYS A 278 -5.00 22.11 -20.59
C LYS A 278 -6.26 21.34 -20.18
N TYR A 279 -6.17 20.03 -20.02
CA TYR A 279 -7.31 19.18 -19.63
C TYR A 279 -7.74 19.42 -18.17
N CYS A 280 -6.78 19.45 -17.25
CA CYS A 280 -7.01 19.66 -15.82
C CYS A 280 -7.50 21.09 -15.53
N ASN A 281 -6.87 22.11 -16.12
CA ASN A 281 -7.26 23.52 -15.89
C ASN A 281 -8.70 23.79 -16.32
N LYS A 282 -9.15 23.24 -17.45
CA LYS A 282 -10.56 23.35 -17.89
C LYS A 282 -11.56 22.78 -16.89
N ARG A 283 -11.12 21.87 -16.02
CA ARG A 283 -11.92 21.25 -14.95
C ARG A 283 -11.65 21.86 -13.58
N LYS A 284 -10.92 22.99 -13.52
CA LYS A 284 -10.57 23.71 -12.30
C LYS A 284 -9.65 22.93 -11.35
N PHE A 285 -8.81 22.05 -11.89
CA PHE A 285 -7.72 21.40 -11.14
C PHE A 285 -6.36 21.94 -11.59
N SER A 286 -5.38 21.92 -10.68
CA SER A 286 -3.99 22.30 -10.95
C SER A 286 -3.08 21.08 -11.18
N VAL A 287 -1.93 21.29 -11.81
CA VAL A 287 -0.91 20.24 -12.04
C VAL A 287 0.32 20.51 -11.17
N VAL A 288 0.76 19.48 -10.43
CA VAL A 288 1.98 19.53 -9.61
C VAL A 288 3.22 19.72 -10.49
N ARG A 289 4.15 20.58 -10.05
CA ARG A 289 5.32 20.99 -10.85
C ARG A 289 6.65 20.40 -10.40
N SER A 290 6.71 19.86 -9.19
CA SER A 290 7.96 19.38 -8.57
C SER A 290 8.33 17.95 -8.95
N TYR A 291 7.37 17.16 -9.44
CA TYR A 291 7.55 15.77 -9.88
C TYR A 291 7.24 15.61 -11.36
N ARG A 292 7.87 14.63 -12.01
CA ARG A 292 7.79 14.39 -13.46
C ARG A 292 7.82 12.89 -13.73
N GLY A 293 7.31 12.48 -14.90
CA GLY A 293 7.60 11.15 -15.43
C GLY A 293 9.08 10.99 -15.79
N HIS A 294 9.52 9.74 -15.90
CA HIS A 294 10.91 9.35 -16.18
C HIS A 294 10.94 8.16 -17.14
N GLY A 295 12.13 7.86 -17.68
CA GLY A 295 12.38 6.72 -18.56
C GLY A 295 13.74 6.11 -18.28
#